data_AF-A0A354IAH7-F1
#
_entry.id   AF-A0A354IAH7-F1
#
_cell.length_a   1.000
_cell.length_b   1.000
_cell.length_c   1.000
_cell.angle_alpha   90.00
_cell.angle_beta   90.00
_cell.angle_gamma   90.00
#
_symmetry.space_group_name_H-M   'P 1'
#
loop_
_entity.id
_entity.type
_entity.pdbx_description
1 polymer ?
#
loop_
_entity_poly.entity_id
_entity_poly.type
_entity_poly.pdbx_seq_one_letter_code
_entity_poly.pdbx_strand_id
1 'polypeptide(L)'
;LDNAEVPETGRYLTVTPDVYVLMKKCKDIVMETDIANELRIKGVIAMIDGLSVIKIPANRLPADFGFMVAHPCATVAPTKLEDYKIHADPPGISGSLVEGRICYDAFVLENKAKAIYYQAQAAKTATKPDSGTQETE
;
A
#
# COMPACT_ATOMS: atom_id res chain seq x y z
N LEU A 1 17.56 3.08 5.06
CA LEU A 1 17.43 1.67 5.49
C LEU A 1 18.79 0.99 5.60
N ASP A 2 19.79 1.47 4.85
CA ASP A 2 21.11 0.84 4.71
C ASP A 2 21.95 0.91 6.00
N ASN A 3 21.85 2.03 6.73
CA ASN A 3 22.49 2.18 8.05
C ASN A 3 21.97 1.19 9.12
N ALA A 4 20.84 0.51 8.87
CA ALA A 4 20.24 -0.47 9.77
C ALA A 4 20.46 -1.91 9.31
N GLU A 5 21.38 -2.14 8.35
CA GLU A 5 21.73 -3.45 7.79
C GLU A 5 20.51 -4.23 7.22
N VAL A 6 19.48 -3.51 6.79
CA VAL A 6 18.31 -4.12 6.17
C VAL A 6 18.69 -4.56 4.75
N PRO A 7 18.39 -5.80 4.33
CA PRO A 7 18.68 -6.27 2.97
C PRO A 7 18.16 -5.32 1.90
N GLU A 8 18.97 -5.09 0.87
CA GLU A 8 18.60 -4.27 -0.30
C GLU A 8 17.65 -5.02 -1.24
N THR A 9 17.78 -6.34 -1.31
CA THR A 9 16.95 -7.20 -2.16
C THR A 9 15.54 -7.30 -1.59
N GLY A 10 14.52 -7.19 -2.45
CA GLY A 10 13.12 -7.38 -2.05
C GLY A 10 12.51 -6.21 -1.26
N ARG A 11 13.10 -5.02 -1.33
CA ARG A 11 12.46 -3.79 -0.83
C ARG A 11 11.34 -3.35 -1.77
N TYR A 12 10.20 -3.00 -1.19
CA TYR A 12 9.02 -2.54 -1.93
C TYR A 12 8.75 -1.07 -1.62
N LEU A 13 8.65 -0.26 -2.67
CA LEU A 13 8.17 1.11 -2.59
C LEU A 13 6.67 1.13 -2.88
N THR A 14 5.88 1.46 -1.87
CA THR A 14 4.43 1.58 -1.97
C THR A 14 4.06 3.04 -2.20
N VAL A 15 3.30 3.29 -3.28
CA VAL A 15 2.84 4.63 -3.68
C VAL A 15 1.37 4.64 -4.07
N THR A 16 0.75 5.81 -3.92
CA THR A 16 -0.60 6.07 -4.44
C THR A 16 -0.59 6.25 -5.95
N PRO A 17 -1.75 6.09 -6.64
CA PRO A 17 -1.81 6.21 -8.09
C PRO A 17 -1.44 7.62 -8.59
N ASP A 18 -1.79 8.65 -7.82
CA ASP A 18 -1.49 10.05 -8.18
C ASP A 18 0.02 10.32 -8.17
N VAL A 19 0.71 9.84 -7.14
CA VAL A 19 2.17 9.91 -7.06
C VAL A 19 2.81 9.04 -8.15
N TYR A 20 2.25 7.87 -8.44
CA TYR A 20 2.73 7.01 -9.53
C TYR A 20 2.64 7.69 -10.91
N VAL A 21 1.58 8.46 -11.17
CA VAL A 21 1.46 9.25 -12.39
C VAL A 21 2.47 10.39 -12.40
N LEU A 22 2.69 11.06 -11.27
CA LEU A 22 3.72 12.09 -11.15
C LEU A 22 5.11 11.53 -11.45
N MET A 23 5.43 10.34 -10.93
CA MET A 23 6.71 9.66 -11.17
C MET A 23 6.93 9.35 -12.66
N LYS A 24 5.87 9.02 -13.42
CA LYS A 24 5.97 8.84 -14.89
C LYS A 24 6.28 10.12 -15.66
N LYS A 25 5.93 11.27 -15.10
CA LYS A 25 6.15 12.59 -15.73
C LYS A 25 7.57 13.12 -15.47
N CYS A 26 8.19 12.73 -14.36
CA CYS A 26 9.55 13.12 -14.01
C CYS A 26 10.57 12.42 -14.90
N LYS A 27 11.36 13.19 -15.66
CA LYS A 27 12.40 12.66 -16.55
C LYS A 27 13.60 12.11 -15.80
N ASP A 28 13.94 12.68 -14.65
CA ASP A 28 15.12 12.27 -13.87
C ASP A 28 14.99 10.87 -13.24
N ILE A 29 13.76 10.37 -13.12
CA ILE A 29 13.48 9.03 -12.57
C ILE A 29 13.64 7.94 -13.65
N VAL A 30 13.52 8.32 -14.93
CA VAL A 30 13.51 7.38 -16.04
C VAL A 30 14.85 7.49 -16.75
N MET A 31 15.78 6.59 -16.42
CA MET A 31 16.97 6.41 -17.26
C MET A 31 16.52 6.00 -18.66
N GLU A 32 16.99 6.74 -19.68
CA GLU A 32 16.74 6.42 -21.09
C GLU A 32 17.51 5.17 -21.50
N THR A 33 16.95 4.02 -21.14
CA THR A 33 17.41 2.69 -21.56
C THR A 33 16.29 2.03 -22.34
N ASP A 34 16.64 1.14 -23.28
CA ASP A 34 15.63 0.45 -24.11
C ASP A 34 14.62 -0.34 -23.27
N ILE A 35 15.07 -0.94 -22.16
CA ILE A 35 14.21 -1.66 -21.20
C ILE A 35 13.22 -0.70 -20.52
N ALA A 36 13.67 0.50 -20.15
CA ALA A 36 12.79 1.51 -19.57
C ALA A 36 11.75 2.02 -20.58
N ASN A 37 12.10 2.09 -21.87
CA ASN A 37 11.18 2.47 -22.93
C ASN A 37 10.08 1.42 -23.16
N GLU A 38 10.41 0.12 -23.15
CA GLU A 38 9.39 -0.94 -23.23
C GLU A 38 8.43 -0.93 -22.05
N LEU A 39 8.96 -0.74 -20.84
CA LEU A 39 8.16 -0.62 -19.62
C LEU A 39 7.30 0.65 -19.61
N ARG A 40 7.79 1.73 -20.22
CA ARG A 40 7.05 2.97 -20.43
C ARG A 40 5.87 2.79 -21.38
N ILE A 41 6.03 2.04 -22.48
CA ILE A 41 4.93 1.68 -23.38
C ILE A 41 3.85 0.91 -22.62
N LYS A 42 4.25 0.00 -21.73
CA LYS A 42 3.34 -0.74 -20.84
C LYS A 42 2.78 0.13 -19.71
N GLY A 43 3.28 1.35 -19.53
CA GLY A 43 2.87 2.27 -18.48
C GLY A 43 3.22 1.77 -17.08
N VAL A 44 4.30 1.00 -16.93
CA VAL A 44 4.73 0.42 -15.65
C VAL A 44 6.12 0.92 -15.28
N ILE A 45 6.25 1.49 -14.09
CA ILE A 45 7.52 1.67 -13.39
C ILE A 45 7.75 0.38 -12.60
N ALA A 46 8.75 -0.41 -13.01
CA ALA A 46 9.03 -1.72 -12.39
C ALA A 46 9.94 -1.60 -11.17
N MET A 47 11.04 -0.84 -11.28
CA MET A 47 12.04 -0.72 -10.23
C MET A 47 12.69 0.66 -10.25
N ILE A 48 12.94 1.22 -9.07
CA ILE A 48 13.70 2.47 -8.87
C ILE A 48 14.77 2.17 -7.84
N ASP A 49 16.04 2.33 -8.20
CA ASP A 49 17.18 2.17 -7.27
C ASP A 49 17.15 0.84 -6.49
N GLY A 50 16.83 -0.27 -7.19
CA GLY A 50 16.69 -1.60 -6.58
C GLY A 50 15.36 -1.86 -5.83
N LEU A 51 14.51 -0.84 -5.66
CA LEU A 51 13.20 -0.94 -5.01
C LEU A 51 12.11 -1.31 -6.02
N SER A 52 11.33 -2.35 -5.73
CA SER A 52 10.16 -2.71 -6.57
C SER A 52 8.97 -1.79 -6.27
N VAL A 53 8.41 -1.14 -7.28
CA VAL A 53 7.34 -0.16 -7.09
C VAL A 53 5.96 -0.83 -7.15
N ILE A 54 5.16 -0.66 -6.10
CA ILE A 54 3.79 -1.17 -6.01
C ILE A 54 2.82 0.01 -5.91
N LYS A 55 1.87 0.05 -6.84
CA LYS A 55 0.73 0.98 -6.78
C LYS A 55 -0.38 0.41 -5.92
N ILE A 56 -0.85 1.17 -4.94
CA ILE A 56 -2.02 0.80 -4.11
C ILE A 56 -3.06 1.91 -4.22
N PRO A 57 -4.36 1.59 -4.42
CA PRO A 57 -5.42 2.59 -4.45
C PRO A 57 -5.48 3.38 -3.13
N ALA A 58 -5.70 4.69 -3.22
CA ALA A 58 -5.77 5.57 -2.05
C ALA A 58 -6.85 5.13 -1.02
N ASN A 59 -7.93 4.48 -1.46
CA ASN A 59 -8.98 4.00 -0.58
C ASN A 59 -8.54 2.89 0.41
N ARG A 60 -7.39 2.23 0.17
CA ARG A 60 -6.82 1.21 1.08
C ARG A 60 -5.73 1.77 1.98
N LEU A 61 -5.38 3.04 1.85
CA LEU A 61 -4.28 3.69 2.55
C LEU A 61 -4.81 4.80 3.48
N PRO A 62 -4.07 5.16 4.53
CA PRO A 62 -4.38 6.32 5.35
C PRO A 62 -4.48 7.61 4.53
N ALA A 63 -5.32 8.57 4.95
CA ALA A 63 -5.50 9.85 4.26
C ALA A 63 -4.20 10.65 4.10
N ASP A 64 -3.28 10.50 5.06
CA ASP A 64 -2.01 11.23 5.15
C ASP A 64 -0.83 10.43 4.57
N PHE A 65 -1.11 9.41 3.77
CA PHE A 65 -0.10 8.55 3.18
C PHE A 65 0.68 9.27 2.06
N GLY A 66 1.98 9.45 2.27
CA GLY A 66 2.90 9.90 1.23
C GLY A 66 3.49 8.71 0.46
N PHE A 67 4.51 8.08 1.05
CA PHE A 67 5.10 6.84 0.52
C PHE A 67 5.63 5.97 1.65
N MET A 68 5.72 4.67 1.36
CA MET A 68 6.27 3.69 2.31
C MET A 68 7.28 2.81 1.61
N VAL A 69 8.43 2.57 2.25
CA VAL A 69 9.40 1.56 1.86
C VAL A 69 9.39 0.46 2.89
N ALA A 70 9.12 -0.78 2.48
CA ALA A 70 9.08 -1.91 3.40
C ALA A 70 9.84 -3.10 2.82
N HIS A 71 10.53 -3.83 3.69
CA HIS A 71 11.11 -5.13 3.38
C HIS A 71 10.27 -6.25 4.01
N PRO A 72 9.96 -7.34 3.30
CA PRO A 72 9.07 -8.41 3.77
C PRO A 72 9.55 -9.09 5.06
N CYS A 73 10.84 -8.99 5.40
CA CYS A 73 11.33 -9.51 6.68
C CYS A 73 10.69 -8.84 7.90
N ALA A 74 10.18 -7.61 7.75
CA ALA A 74 9.72 -6.76 8.84
C ALA A 74 8.37 -7.19 9.42
N THR A 75 7.49 -7.70 8.57
CA THR A 75 6.12 -8.09 8.94
C THR A 75 5.99 -9.60 8.94
N VAL A 76 5.53 -10.17 10.04
CA VAL A 76 5.09 -11.57 10.10
C VAL A 76 3.57 -11.55 10.13
N ALA A 77 2.92 -12.19 9.16
CA ALA A 77 1.46 -12.28 9.08
C ALA A 77 0.99 -13.73 9.33
N PRO A 78 0.93 -14.19 10.59
CA PRO A 78 0.49 -15.54 10.91
C PRO A 78 -1.03 -15.65 10.80
N THR A 79 -1.52 -16.68 10.11
CA THR A 79 -2.92 -17.09 10.16
C THR A 79 -3.14 -17.88 11.47
N LYS A 80 -3.73 -17.23 12.48
CA LYS A 80 -3.76 -17.77 13.85
C LYS A 80 -4.89 -18.75 14.12
N LEU A 81 -6.05 -18.55 13.50
CA LEU A 81 -7.22 -19.38 13.73
C LEU A 81 -8.09 -19.41 12.48
N GLU A 82 -8.22 -20.60 11.90
CA GLU A 82 -9.19 -20.93 10.87
C GLU A 82 -10.12 -22.00 11.47
N ASP A 83 -11.35 -21.60 11.81
CA ASP A 83 -12.37 -22.55 12.27
C ASP A 83 -13.49 -22.60 11.22
N TYR A 84 -13.81 -23.81 10.77
CA TYR A 84 -14.86 -24.07 9.79
C TYR A 84 -15.87 -25.04 10.40
N LYS A 85 -17.11 -24.60 10.54
CA LYS A 85 -18.21 -25.39 11.06
C LYS A 85 -19.26 -25.62 9.99
N ILE A 86 -19.64 -26.89 9.80
CA ILE A 86 -20.71 -27.28 8.90
C ILE A 86 -21.95 -27.57 9.74
N HIS A 87 -23.04 -26.87 9.49
CA HIS A 87 -24.36 -27.14 10.05
C HIS A 87 -25.18 -27.88 8.99
N ALA A 88 -25.63 -29.09 9.30
CA ALA A 88 -26.58 -29.83 8.45
C ALA A 88 -28.01 -29.48 8.87
N ASP A 89 -28.85 -29.13 7.90
CA ASP A 89 -30.26 -28.76 8.06
C ASP A 89 -30.53 -27.64 9.09
N PRO A 90 -29.89 -26.46 8.96
CA PRO A 90 -30.18 -25.33 9.81
C PRO A 90 -31.62 -24.81 9.57
N PRO A 91 -32.29 -24.26 10.60
CA PRO A 91 -33.64 -23.76 10.46
C PRO A 91 -33.71 -22.63 9.42
N GLY A 92 -34.48 -22.84 8.36
CA GLY A 92 -34.71 -21.85 7.28
C GLY A 92 -34.03 -22.14 5.94
N ILE A 93 -33.19 -23.19 5.84
CA ILE A 93 -32.54 -23.58 4.57
C ILE A 93 -32.48 -25.11 4.50
N SER A 94 -32.86 -25.70 3.36
CA SER A 94 -32.63 -27.14 3.11
C SER A 94 -31.21 -27.33 2.55
N GLY A 95 -30.35 -28.03 3.29
CA GLY A 95 -28.96 -28.28 2.92
C GLY A 95 -27.94 -28.05 4.04
N SER A 96 -26.66 -27.92 3.68
CA SER A 96 -25.57 -27.69 4.64
C SER A 96 -25.09 -26.24 4.59
N LEU A 97 -25.04 -25.56 5.74
CA LEU A 97 -24.47 -24.22 5.90
C LEU A 97 -23.06 -24.33 6.45
N VAL A 98 -22.08 -23.70 5.78
CA VAL A 98 -20.67 -23.69 6.20
C VAL A 98 -20.32 -22.31 6.74
N GLU A 99 -19.97 -22.22 8.02
CA GLU A 99 -19.46 -21.02 8.67
C GLU A 99 -17.94 -21.12 8.78
N GLY A 100 -17.22 -20.12 8.29
CA GLY A 100 -15.77 -20.02 8.42
C GLY A 100 -15.37 -18.74 9.14
N ARG A 101 -14.48 -18.83 10.13
CA ARG A 101 -13.80 -17.67 10.73
C ARG A 101 -12.32 -17.78 10.43
N ILE A 102 -11.79 -16.79 9.72
CA ILE A 102 -10.35 -16.64 9.47
C ILE A 102 -9.88 -15.35 10.14
N CYS A 103 -9.03 -15.49 11.15
CA CYS A 103 -8.41 -14.35 11.82
C CYS A 103 -7.02 -14.08 11.19
N TYR A 104 -6.90 -12.96 10.49
CA TYR A 104 -5.63 -12.43 10.01
C TYR A 104 -5.06 -11.41 10.98
N ASP A 105 -3.74 -11.46 11.20
CA ASP A 105 -3.04 -10.47 12.02
C ASP A 105 -1.65 -10.20 11.40
N ALA A 106 -1.10 -9.00 11.63
CA ALA A 106 0.18 -8.58 11.10
C ALA A 106 1.05 -7.99 12.21
N PHE A 107 2.14 -8.68 12.52
CA PHE A 107 3.08 -8.30 13.58
C PHE A 107 4.34 -7.69 13.00
N VAL A 108 4.74 -6.54 13.55
CA VAL A 108 6.07 -5.98 13.36
C VAL A 108 6.85 -6.21 14.65
N LEU A 109 7.94 -6.97 14.56
CA LEU A 109 8.85 -7.15 15.70
C LEU A 109 9.68 -5.89 15.88
N GLU A 110 9.92 -5.47 17.12
CA GLU A 110 10.64 -4.22 17.44
C GLU A 110 12.04 -4.17 16.80
N ASN A 111 12.75 -5.30 16.77
CA ASN A 111 14.07 -5.41 16.15
C ASN A 111 14.04 -5.20 14.62
N LYS A 112 12.87 -5.37 13.98
CA LYS A 112 12.68 -5.23 12.53
C LYS A 112 11.88 -3.99 12.15
N ALA A 113 11.44 -3.18 13.10
CA ALA A 113 10.69 -1.96 12.84
C ALA A 113 11.44 -0.99 11.93
N LYS A 114 12.78 -0.94 12.04
CA LYS A 114 13.66 -0.11 11.20
C LYS A 114 13.67 -0.51 9.71
N ALA A 115 13.12 -1.66 9.36
CA ALA A 115 12.96 -2.13 7.98
C ALA A 115 11.69 -1.62 7.29
N ILE A 116 10.87 -0.83 8.00
CA ILE A 116 9.74 -0.11 7.45
C ILE A 116 10.01 1.38 7.60
N TYR A 117 9.99 2.10 6.48
CA TYR A 117 10.05 3.54 6.44
C TYR A 117 8.71 4.08 5.95
N TYR A 118 8.07 4.92 6.75
CA TYR A 118 6.80 5.55 6.44
C TYR A 118 6.99 7.06 6.42
N GLN A 119 6.68 7.69 5.29
CA GLN A 119 6.61 9.12 5.17
C GLN A 119 5.14 9.54 5.15
N ALA A 120 4.71 10.17 6.23
CA ALA A 120 3.43 10.86 6.28
C ALA A 120 3.55 12.18 5.51
N GLN A 121 2.53 12.52 4.73
CA GLN A 121 2.33 13.89 4.28
C GLN A 121 1.48 14.64 5.29
N ALA A 122 1.70 15.95 5.42
CA ALA A 122 0.79 16.77 6.19
C ALA A 122 -0.61 16.63 5.56
N ALA A 123 -1.60 16.26 6.39
CA ALA A 123 -2.98 16.19 5.98
C ALA A 123 -3.32 17.44 5.17
N LYS A 124 -3.76 17.25 3.91
CA LYS A 124 -4.43 18.35 3.21
C LYS A 124 -5.73 18.60 3.95
N THR A 125 -5.68 19.51 4.91
CA THR A 125 -6.87 20.11 5.51
C THR A 125 -7.76 20.51 4.34
N ALA A 126 -8.92 19.86 4.23
CA ALA A 126 -9.90 20.22 3.23
C ALA A 126 -10.30 21.67 3.48
N THR A 127 -9.76 22.59 2.69
CA THR A 127 -10.25 23.96 2.62
C THR A 127 -11.71 23.85 2.19
N LYS A 128 -12.63 24.13 3.11
CA LYS A 128 -14.05 24.33 2.78
C LYS A 128 -14.11 25.29 1.59
N PRO A 129 -14.90 25.01 0.54
CA PRO A 129 -15.18 26.00 -0.48
C PRO A 129 -15.84 27.19 0.22
N ASP A 130 -15.17 28.33 0.18
CA ASP A 130 -15.70 29.62 0.60
C ASP A 130 -16.92 29.92 -0.29
N SER A 131 -18.11 29.70 0.26
CA SER A 131 -19.35 30.16 -0.34
C SER A 131 -19.38 31.67 -0.19
N GLY A 132 -18.85 32.37 -1.20
CA GLY A 132 -19.03 33.80 -1.34
C GLY A 132 -20.51 34.15 -1.21
N THR A 133 -20.85 34.91 -0.19
CA THR A 133 -22.05 35.75 -0.19
C THR A 133 -21.56 37.18 -0.07
N GLN A 134 -21.79 37.91 -1.16
CA GLN A 134 -21.54 39.32 -1.35
C GLN A 134 -22.44 40.15 -0.42
N GLU A 135 -21.91 41.31 -0.02
CA GLU A 135 -22.53 42.57 0.40
C GLU A 135 -24.07 42.66 0.55
N THR A 136 -24.48 43.23 1.70
CA THR A 136 -25.64 44.12 2.01
C THR A 136 -25.84 43.97 3.54
N GLU A 137 -25.81 44.97 4.40
CA GLU A 137 -26.16 46.41 4.38
C GLU A 137 -25.36 47.12 5.51
#